data_AF-A0A1F2EME8-F1
#
_entry.id   AF-A0A1F2EME8-F1
#
_cell.length_a   1.000
_cell.length_b   1.000
_cell.length_c   1.000
_cell.angle_alpha   90.00
_cell.angle_beta   90.00
_cell.angle_gamma   90.00
#
_symmetry.space_group_name_H-M   'P 1'
#
loop_
_entity.id
_entity.type
_entity.pdbx_description
1 polymer ?
#
loop_
_entity_poly.entity_id
_entity_poly.type
_entity_poly.pdbx_seq_one_letter_code
_entity_poly.pdbx_strand_id
1 'polypeptide(L)'
;MLKIYNTLTNQKEEFKPLVPGNISMYVCGPTVYNYIHIGNARSTVAFDTVRRYFEYRGFDVKYVSNFTDVDDKIINRANEEGLTPEQIADKYIEAFYEDTDALNVKRATKNPRVVENMDDIIQFVADLVDKDFAYVVDGDVYYRTRKFEKYGQLSDQSIDDLRAGASERLEADSQSKKEDVVDFALWKAAKPGEISWTSPWGEGRPGWHIECSVMATKLLGDTLDIHAGGHDLTFPHHENEIAQSEAHTGHTFANYWMHNGFVTMGDDDEKMSKSLGNFVLAHDLIQQVDPQVVRFFLASAHYRSPLRFNEENIQDATKNLNNLKTAYANLNYRFKDAKDSLDNDADILAQIKHIENAFIEAMDDDINTPNGLTVVYRLMRDMNVYTNQKEVSVPVLEAFKETFTALLTIFGVTLSDEQELLADDIQALIDERNQARADKNFAHADEIRDQLKAEGIILDDTAQGTRWKRA
;
A
#
# COMPACT_ATOMS: atom_id res chain seq x y z
N MET A 1 11.85 -7.68 18.38
CA MET A 1 12.11 -6.23 18.39
C MET A 1 11.95 -5.79 16.96
N LEU A 2 11.06 -4.81 16.73
CA LEU A 2 10.72 -4.36 15.39
C LEU A 2 11.95 -3.74 14.72
N LYS A 3 12.27 -4.22 13.53
CA LYS A 3 13.30 -3.69 12.65
C LYS A 3 12.70 -3.29 11.31
N ILE A 4 13.24 -2.25 10.72
CA ILE A 4 12.82 -1.73 9.41
C ILE A 4 14.07 -1.48 8.59
N TYR A 5 14.03 -1.83 7.31
CA TYR A 5 15.08 -1.46 6.39
C TYR A 5 15.02 0.03 6.09
N ASN A 6 16.10 0.73 6.42
CA ASN A 6 16.24 2.15 6.17
C ASN A 6 17.05 2.35 4.89
N THR A 7 16.42 2.91 3.85
CA THR A 7 17.11 3.18 2.58
C THR A 7 18.33 4.08 2.76
N LEU A 8 18.28 5.03 3.70
CA LEU A 8 19.38 5.95 3.96
C LEU A 8 20.67 5.25 4.43
N THR A 9 20.54 4.13 5.14
CA THR A 9 21.69 3.40 5.72
C THR A 9 21.91 2.03 5.10
N ASN A 10 21.03 1.61 4.19
CA ASN A 10 21.03 0.32 3.50
C ASN A 10 21.08 -0.91 4.42
N GLN A 11 20.46 -0.81 5.60
CA GLN A 11 20.41 -1.90 6.58
C GLN A 11 19.07 -1.93 7.33
N LYS A 12 18.79 -3.08 7.96
CA LYS A 12 17.67 -3.21 8.91
C LYS A 12 18.07 -2.62 10.25
N GLU A 13 17.34 -1.62 10.70
CA GLU A 13 17.58 -0.89 11.94
C GLU A 13 16.46 -1.15 12.93
N GLU A 14 16.78 -1.15 14.22
CA GLU A 14 15.76 -1.17 15.27
C GLU A 14 14.87 0.07 15.13
N PHE A 15 13.55 -0.12 15.05
CA PHE A 15 12.61 0.98 14.96
C PHE A 15 12.42 1.64 16.33
N LYS A 16 12.65 2.96 16.40
CA LYS A 16 12.50 3.79 17.58
C LYS A 16 11.72 5.04 17.21
N PRO A 17 10.48 5.22 17.70
CA PRO A 17 9.73 6.44 17.42
C PRO A 17 10.34 7.63 18.17
N LEU A 18 10.21 8.81 17.57
CA LEU A 18 10.56 10.12 18.15
C LEU A 18 9.80 10.36 19.45
N VAL A 19 8.51 10.02 19.46
CA VAL A 19 7.63 10.11 20.63
C VAL A 19 7.14 8.71 20.98
N PRO A 20 7.41 8.18 22.19
CA PRO A 20 6.95 6.85 22.59
C PRO A 20 5.46 6.63 22.30
N GLY A 21 5.14 5.55 21.58
CA GLY A 21 3.77 5.17 21.22
C GLY A 21 3.15 5.91 20.03
N ASN A 22 3.82 6.91 19.45
CA ASN A 22 3.31 7.68 18.32
C ASN A 22 4.26 7.57 17.12
N ILE A 23 3.73 7.58 15.90
CA ILE A 23 4.52 7.54 14.66
C ILE A 23 4.04 8.63 13.71
N SER A 24 4.94 9.54 13.31
CA SER A 24 4.73 10.47 12.19
C SER A 24 5.21 9.85 10.87
N MET A 25 4.26 9.53 9.99
CA MET A 25 4.54 8.85 8.73
C MET A 25 4.04 9.69 7.55
N TYR A 26 4.95 10.09 6.67
CA TYR A 26 4.62 10.74 5.40
C TYR A 26 4.83 9.77 4.23
N VAL A 27 3.86 9.66 3.34
CA VAL A 27 3.95 8.82 2.13
C VAL A 27 3.56 9.64 0.91
N CYS A 28 4.48 9.86 -0.02
CA CYS A 28 4.20 10.64 -1.23
C CYS A 28 3.02 10.04 -2.00
N GLY A 29 1.99 10.86 -2.23
CA GLY A 29 0.76 10.43 -2.88
C GLY A 29 0.76 10.67 -4.40
N PRO A 30 -0.39 10.46 -5.06
CA PRO A 30 -0.46 10.50 -6.52
C PRO A 30 -0.57 11.92 -7.08
N THR A 31 -0.14 12.08 -8.33
CA THR A 31 -0.57 13.20 -9.18
C THR A 31 -1.98 12.92 -9.71
N VAL A 32 -2.94 13.79 -9.43
CA VAL A 32 -4.38 13.55 -9.66
C VAL A 32 -4.84 14.01 -11.04
N TYR A 33 -4.28 13.39 -12.08
CA TYR A 33 -4.60 13.67 -13.49
C TYR A 33 -5.19 12.48 -14.25
N ASN A 34 -5.22 11.30 -13.64
CA ASN A 34 -5.77 10.08 -14.22
C ASN A 34 -6.07 9.06 -13.10
N TYR A 35 -6.78 7.97 -13.43
CA TYR A 35 -6.90 6.80 -12.56
C TYR A 35 -5.52 6.23 -12.22
N ILE A 36 -5.41 5.67 -11.01
CA ILE A 36 -4.19 5.01 -10.57
C ILE A 36 -4.00 3.68 -11.30
N HIS A 37 -2.75 3.36 -11.62
CA HIS A 37 -2.39 2.03 -12.10
C HIS A 37 -2.01 1.12 -10.93
N ILE A 38 -1.92 -0.19 -11.20
CA ILE A 38 -1.60 -1.18 -10.16
C ILE A 38 -0.25 -0.92 -9.47
N GLY A 39 0.72 -0.31 -10.16
CA GLY A 39 1.96 0.17 -9.55
C GLY A 39 1.75 1.22 -8.44
N ASN A 40 0.82 2.17 -8.62
CA ASN A 40 0.47 3.12 -7.56
C ASN A 40 -0.30 2.40 -6.44
N ALA A 41 -1.26 1.53 -6.81
CA ALA A 41 -2.02 0.74 -5.84
C ALA A 41 -1.10 -0.12 -4.95
N ARG A 42 -0.01 -0.68 -5.50
CA ARG A 42 1.01 -1.42 -4.74
C ARG A 42 1.65 -0.56 -3.66
N SER A 43 2.01 0.69 -3.97
CA SER A 43 2.57 1.60 -2.97
C SER A 43 1.58 1.89 -1.86
N THR A 44 0.35 2.27 -2.22
CA THR A 44 -0.74 2.52 -1.28
C THR A 44 -1.01 1.32 -0.36
N VAL A 45 -1.11 0.11 -0.94
CA VAL A 45 -1.36 -1.14 -0.22
C VAL A 45 -0.18 -1.53 0.67
N ALA A 46 1.05 -1.36 0.21
CA ALA A 46 2.24 -1.65 0.99
C ALA A 46 2.27 -0.81 2.27
N PHE A 47 2.09 0.51 2.15
CA PHE A 47 2.18 1.40 3.31
C PHE A 47 0.93 1.39 4.20
N ASP A 48 -0.24 1.02 3.67
CA ASP A 48 -1.39 0.66 4.50
C ASP A 48 -1.13 -0.62 5.32
N THR A 49 -0.46 -1.63 4.74
CA THR A 49 -0.08 -2.86 5.45
C THR A 49 0.95 -2.57 6.56
N VAL A 50 1.94 -1.72 6.27
CA VAL A 50 2.90 -1.21 7.27
C VAL A 50 2.18 -0.47 8.40
N ARG A 51 1.30 0.49 8.06
CA ARG A 51 0.49 1.23 9.04
C ARG A 51 -0.33 0.29 9.92
N ARG A 52 -1.07 -0.65 9.32
CA ARG A 52 -1.91 -1.60 10.06
C ARG A 52 -1.09 -2.48 10.99
N TYR A 53 0.13 -2.87 10.60
CA TYR A 53 1.01 -3.62 11.50
C TYR A 53 1.49 -2.77 12.68
N PHE A 54 1.86 -1.50 12.47
CA PHE A 54 2.19 -0.59 13.57
C PHE A 54 1.01 -0.40 14.54
N GLU A 55 -0.20 -0.20 14.02
CA GLU A 55 -1.41 -0.08 14.83
C GLU A 55 -1.69 -1.38 15.61
N TYR A 56 -1.51 -2.56 14.98
CA TYR A 56 -1.58 -3.87 15.65
C TYR A 56 -0.56 -3.98 16.80
N ARG A 57 0.61 -3.34 16.67
CA ARG A 57 1.65 -3.28 17.69
C ARG A 57 1.39 -2.22 18.77
N GLY A 58 0.27 -1.50 18.69
CA GLY A 58 -0.17 -0.53 19.69
C GLY A 58 0.33 0.90 19.48
N PHE A 59 0.87 1.22 18.29
CA PHE A 59 1.24 2.59 17.95
C PHE A 59 0.05 3.40 17.44
N ASP A 60 -0.01 4.68 17.80
CA ASP A 60 -0.84 5.67 17.12
C ASP A 60 -0.09 6.25 15.92
N VAL A 61 -0.60 6.00 14.71
CA VAL A 61 0.08 6.36 13.47
C VAL A 61 -0.59 7.56 12.81
N LYS A 62 0.11 8.70 12.80
CA LYS A 62 -0.26 9.88 12.03
C LYS A 62 0.25 9.72 10.60
N TYR A 63 -0.58 9.09 9.77
CA TYR A 63 -0.29 8.80 8.38
C TYR A 63 -0.75 9.95 7.47
N VAL A 64 0.17 10.64 6.79
CA VAL A 64 -0.12 11.72 5.85
C VAL A 64 0.30 11.32 4.45
N SER A 65 -0.56 11.57 3.46
CA SER A 65 -0.23 11.36 2.05
C SER A 65 -0.87 12.44 1.18
N ASN A 66 -0.06 13.23 0.50
CA ASN A 66 -0.54 14.38 -0.25
C ASN A 66 -1.29 14.01 -1.54
N PHE A 67 -1.98 14.99 -2.12
CA PHE A 67 -2.33 14.96 -3.53
C PHE A 67 -1.54 16.05 -4.26
N THR A 68 -0.79 15.66 -5.29
CA THR A 68 -0.19 16.62 -6.21
C THR A 68 -1.24 17.04 -7.22
N ASP A 69 -1.85 18.20 -6.97
CA ASP A 69 -2.91 18.80 -7.78
C ASP A 69 -2.44 20.04 -8.57
N VAL A 70 -1.13 20.25 -8.64
CA VAL A 70 -0.46 21.24 -9.49
C VAL A 70 0.64 20.54 -10.29
N ASP A 71 0.37 20.21 -11.56
CA ASP A 71 1.35 19.58 -12.46
C ASP A 71 0.97 19.82 -13.92
N ASP A 72 1.96 19.80 -14.82
CA ASP A 72 1.75 19.95 -16.27
C ASP A 72 0.75 18.92 -16.82
N LYS A 73 0.74 17.70 -16.27
CA LYS A 73 -0.18 16.64 -16.68
C LYS A 73 -1.63 16.97 -16.36
N ILE A 74 -1.90 17.68 -15.26
CA ILE A 74 -3.25 18.11 -14.88
C ILE A 74 -3.74 19.19 -15.84
N ILE A 75 -2.88 20.16 -16.17
CA ILE A 75 -3.20 21.22 -17.14
C ILE A 75 -3.51 20.62 -18.51
N ASN A 76 -2.67 19.69 -18.98
CA ASN A 76 -2.87 19.02 -20.26
C ASN A 76 -4.20 18.24 -20.29
N ARG A 77 -4.47 17.48 -19.23
CA ARG A 77 -5.72 16.72 -19.07
C ARG A 77 -6.95 17.63 -19.00
N ALA A 78 -6.85 18.77 -18.32
CA ALA A 78 -7.91 19.77 -18.24
C ALA A 78 -8.27 20.32 -19.63
N ASN A 79 -7.25 20.63 -20.44
CA ASN A 79 -7.44 21.07 -21.82
C ASN A 79 -8.04 19.96 -22.71
N GLU A 80 -7.61 18.70 -22.54
CA GLU A 80 -8.14 17.54 -23.28
C GLU A 80 -9.64 17.30 -23.00
N GLU A 81 -10.08 17.45 -21.74
CA GLU A 81 -11.45 17.16 -21.31
C GLU A 81 -12.38 18.40 -21.29
N GLY A 82 -11.85 19.59 -21.58
CA GLY A 82 -12.62 20.85 -21.52
C GLY A 82 -13.05 21.21 -20.10
N LEU A 83 -12.24 20.85 -19.10
CA LEU A 83 -12.46 21.10 -17.67
C LEU A 83 -11.39 22.06 -17.12
N THR A 84 -11.60 22.56 -15.91
CA THR A 84 -10.54 23.30 -15.18
C THR A 84 -9.58 22.32 -14.50
N PRO A 85 -8.31 22.72 -14.22
CA PRO A 85 -7.37 21.90 -13.46
C PRO A 85 -7.92 21.45 -12.09
N GLU A 86 -8.66 22.31 -11.40
CA GLU A 86 -9.32 22.00 -10.13
C GLU A 86 -10.36 20.89 -10.29
N GLN A 87 -11.22 20.98 -11.32
CA GLN A 87 -12.21 19.93 -11.61
C GLN A 87 -11.56 18.59 -12.00
N ILE A 88 -10.43 18.62 -12.71
CA ILE A 88 -9.65 17.40 -13.00
C ILE A 88 -9.11 16.79 -11.70
N ALA A 89 -8.50 17.61 -10.85
CA ALA A 89 -7.97 17.16 -9.58
C ALA A 89 -9.07 16.54 -8.71
N ASP A 90 -10.20 17.22 -8.54
CA ASP A 90 -11.33 16.75 -7.73
C ASP A 90 -11.87 15.41 -8.24
N LYS A 91 -12.08 15.30 -9.56
CA LYS A 91 -12.53 14.07 -10.23
C LYS A 91 -11.59 12.89 -9.94
N TYR A 92 -10.28 13.10 -10.05
CA TYR A 92 -9.32 12.01 -9.85
C TYR A 92 -8.96 11.75 -8.39
N ILE A 93 -9.19 12.71 -7.49
CA ILE A 93 -9.19 12.48 -6.04
C ILE A 93 -10.35 11.56 -5.66
N GLU A 94 -11.55 11.83 -6.18
CA GLU A 94 -12.73 10.96 -5.97
C GLU A 94 -12.46 9.55 -6.52
N ALA A 95 -11.98 9.43 -7.75
CA ALA A 95 -11.61 8.14 -8.34
C ALA A 95 -10.52 7.39 -7.55
N PHE A 96 -9.49 8.10 -7.07
CA PHE A 96 -8.46 7.50 -6.21
C PHE A 96 -9.07 6.88 -4.95
N TYR A 97 -10.03 7.58 -4.36
CA TYR A 97 -10.73 7.12 -3.18
C TYR A 97 -11.65 5.94 -3.44
N GLU A 98 -12.38 5.92 -4.55
CA GLU A 98 -13.17 4.76 -4.98
C GLU A 98 -12.28 3.52 -5.14
N ASP A 99 -11.16 3.65 -5.86
CA ASP A 99 -10.23 2.55 -6.10
C ASP A 99 -9.60 2.05 -4.80
N THR A 100 -9.18 2.95 -3.91
CA THR A 100 -8.49 2.58 -2.66
C THR A 100 -9.43 2.07 -1.57
N ASP A 101 -10.67 2.56 -1.52
CA ASP A 101 -11.71 2.02 -0.63
C ASP A 101 -12.09 0.59 -1.04
N ALA A 102 -12.23 0.33 -2.35
CA ALA A 102 -12.48 -1.02 -2.85
C ALA A 102 -11.36 -1.98 -2.44
N LEU A 103 -10.10 -1.50 -2.45
CA LEU A 103 -8.94 -2.25 -1.96
C LEU A 103 -8.81 -2.27 -0.42
N ASN A 104 -9.78 -1.75 0.34
CA ASN A 104 -9.77 -1.69 1.79
C ASN A 104 -8.49 -1.02 2.37
N VAL A 105 -8.04 0.04 1.72
CA VAL A 105 -6.97 0.91 2.24
C VAL A 105 -7.56 1.86 3.27
N LYS A 106 -6.93 2.01 4.43
CA LYS A 106 -7.38 3.02 5.41
C LYS A 106 -7.12 4.42 4.86
N ARG A 107 -8.11 5.30 4.92
CA ARG A 107 -7.91 6.73 4.63
C ARG A 107 -6.77 7.31 5.46
N ALA A 108 -5.95 8.15 4.85
CA ALA A 108 -4.88 8.84 5.55
C ALA A 108 -5.46 9.70 6.68
N THR A 109 -4.68 9.95 7.73
CA THR A 109 -5.03 10.90 8.77
C THR A 109 -5.22 12.31 8.18
N LYS A 110 -4.47 12.65 7.13
CA LYS A 110 -4.69 13.84 6.31
C LYS A 110 -4.18 13.64 4.89
N ASN A 111 -4.90 14.21 3.92
CA ASN A 111 -4.48 14.31 2.53
C ASN A 111 -4.33 15.78 2.11
N PRO A 112 -3.20 16.45 2.39
CA PRO A 112 -3.01 17.84 2.00
C PRO A 112 -2.90 17.98 0.48
N ARG A 113 -3.44 19.07 -0.06
CA ARG A 113 -3.32 19.44 -1.48
C ARG A 113 -2.29 20.54 -1.66
N VAL A 114 -1.63 20.59 -2.82
CA VAL A 114 -0.60 21.59 -3.12
C VAL A 114 -1.20 22.98 -3.18
N VAL A 115 -2.35 23.13 -3.84
CA VAL A 115 -3.05 24.42 -3.99
C VAL A 115 -3.40 25.07 -2.65
N GLU A 116 -3.60 24.27 -1.59
CA GLU A 116 -3.94 24.73 -0.24
C GLU A 116 -2.72 25.18 0.59
N ASN A 117 -1.50 24.97 0.08
CA ASN A 117 -0.25 25.24 0.79
C ASN A 117 0.69 26.18 0.01
N MET A 118 0.15 26.94 -0.95
CA MET A 118 0.96 27.79 -1.84
C MET A 118 1.74 28.88 -1.08
N ASP A 119 1.11 29.55 -0.12
CA ASP A 119 1.77 30.59 0.68
C ASP A 119 2.96 30.03 1.46
N ASP A 120 2.79 28.84 2.06
CA ASP A 120 3.87 28.15 2.77
C ASP A 120 4.99 27.72 1.83
N ILE A 121 4.66 27.26 0.62
CA ILE A 121 5.65 26.90 -0.39
C ILE A 121 6.47 28.13 -0.81
N ILE A 122 5.80 29.25 -1.12
CA ILE A 122 6.48 30.49 -1.50
C ILE A 122 7.40 30.95 -0.37
N GLN A 123 6.95 30.91 0.88
CA GLN A 123 7.78 31.28 2.03
C GLN A 123 8.99 30.34 2.18
N PHE A 124 8.80 29.04 2.06
CA PHE A 124 9.88 28.06 2.17
C PHE A 124 10.95 28.27 1.09
N VAL A 125 10.53 28.56 -0.15
CA VAL A 125 11.47 28.88 -1.24
C VAL A 125 12.20 30.20 -0.95
N ALA A 126 11.52 31.22 -0.43
CA ALA A 126 12.16 32.47 -0.02
C ALA A 126 13.22 32.24 1.07
N ASP A 127 12.92 31.42 2.08
CA ASP A 127 13.87 31.07 3.13
C ASP A 127 15.11 30.35 2.56
N LEU A 128 14.95 29.47 1.57
CA LEU A 128 16.07 28.81 0.89
C LEU A 128 16.92 29.79 0.07
N VAL A 129 16.30 30.81 -0.55
CA VAL A 129 17.02 31.89 -1.24
C VAL A 129 17.81 32.73 -0.24
N ASP A 130 17.20 33.11 0.89
CA ASP A 130 17.84 33.91 1.94
C ASP A 130 19.02 33.16 2.59
N LYS A 131 18.92 31.83 2.70
CA LYS A 131 20.02 30.95 3.15
C LYS A 131 21.01 30.62 2.04
N ASP A 132 20.84 31.20 0.86
CA ASP A 132 21.69 31.02 -0.32
C ASP A 132 21.78 29.56 -0.80
N PHE A 133 20.80 28.72 -0.44
CA PHE A 133 20.60 27.38 -1.01
C PHE A 133 19.79 27.41 -2.31
N ALA A 134 19.23 28.57 -2.67
CA ALA A 134 18.50 28.75 -3.91
C ALA A 134 18.83 30.08 -4.59
N TYR A 135 18.56 30.18 -5.88
CA TYR A 135 18.79 31.39 -6.69
C TYR A 135 17.70 31.63 -7.71
N VAL A 136 17.52 32.92 -8.01
CA VAL A 136 16.51 33.42 -8.94
C VAL A 136 17.17 33.70 -10.29
N VAL A 137 16.55 33.23 -11.37
CA VAL A 137 16.97 33.51 -12.75
C VAL A 137 15.74 33.60 -13.64
N ASP A 138 15.52 34.75 -14.27
CA ASP A 138 14.40 34.99 -15.20
C ASP A 138 13.01 34.59 -14.66
N GLY A 139 12.78 34.76 -13.35
CA GLY A 139 11.53 34.40 -12.65
C GLY A 139 11.45 32.95 -12.18
N ASP A 140 12.35 32.08 -12.62
CA ASP A 140 12.54 30.75 -12.07
C ASP A 140 13.36 30.82 -10.77
N VAL A 141 13.14 29.86 -9.86
CA VAL A 141 14.00 29.66 -8.68
C VAL A 141 14.52 28.23 -8.68
N TYR A 142 15.85 28.08 -8.64
CA TYR A 142 16.53 26.79 -8.61
C TYR A 142 17.23 26.56 -7.28
N TYR A 143 17.28 25.30 -6.84
CA TYR A 143 18.07 24.86 -5.71
C TYR A 143 19.52 24.64 -6.12
N ARG A 144 20.47 25.11 -5.32
CA ARG A 144 21.91 24.88 -5.49
C ARG A 144 22.29 23.54 -4.90
N THR A 145 22.20 22.49 -5.71
CA THR A 145 22.40 21.11 -5.27
C THR A 145 23.77 20.91 -4.61
N ARG A 146 24.83 21.49 -5.18
CA ARG A 146 26.20 21.38 -4.65
C ARG A 146 26.43 22.03 -3.29
N LYS A 147 25.56 22.95 -2.86
CA LYS A 147 25.68 23.57 -1.54
C LYS A 147 25.30 22.59 -0.42
N PHE A 148 24.49 21.59 -0.74
CA PHE A 148 24.11 20.54 0.21
C PHE A 148 25.12 19.40 0.17
N GLU A 149 26.05 19.39 1.13
CA GLU A 149 27.19 18.44 1.13
C GLU A 149 26.78 16.96 1.12
N LYS A 150 25.60 16.63 1.64
CA LYS A 150 25.08 15.26 1.73
C LYS A 150 24.24 14.83 0.53
N TYR A 151 24.14 15.65 -0.51
CA TYR A 151 23.28 15.34 -1.65
C TYR A 151 23.70 14.04 -2.34
N GLY A 152 22.76 13.10 -2.52
CA GLY A 152 23.01 11.78 -3.11
C GLY A 152 23.12 10.65 -2.08
N GLN A 153 23.07 10.95 -0.77
CA GLN A 153 23.22 9.97 0.30
C GLN A 153 22.08 8.94 0.33
N LEU A 154 20.84 9.32 -0.04
CA LEU A 154 19.70 8.41 0.01
C LEU A 154 19.74 7.41 -1.15
N SER A 155 20.13 7.91 -2.31
CA SER A 155 20.19 7.15 -3.56
C SER A 155 21.52 6.41 -3.79
N ASP A 156 22.51 6.61 -2.91
CA ASP A 156 23.88 6.11 -3.05
C ASP A 156 24.51 6.50 -4.40
N GLN A 157 24.26 7.75 -4.83
CA GLN A 157 24.78 8.29 -6.09
C GLN A 157 25.66 9.51 -5.82
N SER A 158 26.87 9.50 -6.40
CA SER A 158 27.74 10.69 -6.38
C SER A 158 27.16 11.80 -7.24
N ILE A 159 27.19 13.03 -6.75
CA ILE A 159 26.78 14.22 -7.49
C ILE A 159 27.54 14.39 -8.83
N ASP A 160 28.80 13.93 -8.88
CA ASP A 160 29.61 14.01 -10.09
C ASP A 160 29.15 12.99 -11.15
N ASP A 161 28.68 11.81 -10.73
CA ASP A 161 28.12 10.78 -11.63
C ASP A 161 26.76 11.23 -12.18
N LEU A 162 25.93 11.84 -11.33
CA LEU A 162 24.65 12.44 -11.73
C LEU A 162 24.83 13.49 -12.82
N ARG A 163 25.86 14.33 -12.68
CA ARG A 163 26.20 15.37 -13.65
C ARG A 163 26.61 14.79 -15.01
N ALA A 164 27.45 13.75 -15.02
CA ALA A 164 27.82 13.07 -16.26
C ALA A 164 26.57 12.54 -16.99
N GLY A 165 25.67 11.86 -16.28
CA GLY A 165 24.43 11.32 -16.87
C GLY A 165 23.35 12.36 -17.20
N ALA A 166 23.33 13.53 -16.56
CA ALA A 166 22.40 14.62 -16.86
C ALA A 166 22.82 15.41 -18.10
N SER A 167 24.13 15.52 -18.33
CA SER A 167 24.68 16.22 -19.50
C SER A 167 24.32 15.54 -20.84
N GLU A 168 24.01 14.24 -20.81
CA GLU A 168 23.64 13.46 -22.01
C GLU A 168 22.14 13.54 -22.38
N ARG A 169 21.27 14.05 -21.50
CA ARG A 169 19.81 13.85 -21.59
C ARG A 169 18.93 15.11 -21.67
N LEU A 170 19.47 16.31 -21.48
CA LEU A 170 18.65 17.53 -21.32
C LEU A 170 18.62 18.39 -22.60
N GLU A 171 17.47 19.01 -22.86
CA GLU A 171 17.31 20.02 -23.91
C GLU A 171 18.12 21.29 -23.57
N ALA A 172 18.83 21.82 -24.58
CA ALA A 172 19.83 22.89 -24.44
C ALA A 172 19.33 24.16 -23.72
N ASP A 173 18.04 24.48 -23.84
CA ASP A 173 17.45 25.72 -23.30
C ASP A 173 17.35 25.68 -21.77
N SER A 174 17.01 24.52 -21.20
CA SER A 174 16.86 24.30 -19.76
C SER A 174 18.17 24.24 -18.98
N GLN A 175 19.28 23.89 -19.65
CA GLN A 175 20.61 23.91 -19.05
C GLN A 175 21.21 25.33 -19.00
N SER A 176 20.81 26.22 -19.91
CA SER A 176 21.40 27.56 -20.02
C SER A 176 21.15 28.46 -18.80
N LYS A 177 20.04 28.22 -18.08
CA LYS A 177 19.62 28.99 -16.90
C LYS A 177 20.24 28.54 -15.59
N LYS A 178 20.74 27.31 -15.51
CA LYS A 178 21.20 26.73 -14.25
C LYS A 178 22.69 27.02 -14.02
N GLU A 179 23.05 27.35 -12.77
CA GLU A 179 24.44 27.41 -12.32
C GLU A 179 25.12 26.03 -12.41
N ASP A 180 24.41 24.94 -12.09
CA ASP A 180 24.84 23.56 -12.33
C ASP A 180 23.74 22.70 -12.96
N VAL A 181 24.12 21.71 -13.78
CA VAL A 181 23.17 20.83 -14.49
C VAL A 181 22.35 19.94 -13.54
N VAL A 182 22.85 19.70 -12.33
CA VAL A 182 22.15 18.95 -11.27
C VAL A 182 21.22 19.81 -10.41
N ASP A 183 21.18 21.13 -10.62
CA ASP A 183 20.23 22.00 -9.94
C ASP A 183 18.81 21.70 -10.39
N PHE A 184 17.84 21.80 -9.48
CA PHE A 184 16.44 21.50 -9.74
C PHE A 184 15.54 22.68 -9.37
N ALA A 185 14.42 22.81 -10.07
CA ALA A 185 13.50 23.93 -9.88
C ALA A 185 12.74 23.78 -8.56
N LEU A 186 12.72 24.85 -7.77
CA LEU A 186 11.85 25.05 -6.61
C LEU A 186 10.59 25.82 -7.01
N TRP A 187 10.74 26.77 -7.92
CA TRP A 187 9.68 27.57 -8.50
C TRP A 187 9.93 27.74 -9.99
N LYS A 188 8.88 27.62 -10.80
CA LYS A 188 8.95 27.79 -12.25
C LYS A 188 8.10 28.98 -12.66
N ALA A 189 8.67 29.90 -13.42
CA ALA A 189 7.93 30.99 -14.03
C ALA A 189 6.84 30.44 -14.95
N ALA A 190 5.63 31.00 -14.87
CA ALA A 190 4.51 30.53 -15.66
C ALA A 190 4.64 30.96 -17.12
N LYS A 191 4.36 30.04 -18.05
CA LYS A 191 4.20 30.39 -19.47
C LYS A 191 2.79 30.97 -19.71
N PRO A 192 2.59 31.75 -20.79
CA PRO A 192 1.28 32.27 -21.13
C PRO A 192 0.20 31.18 -21.22
N GLY A 193 -0.86 31.32 -20.43
CA GLY A 193 -2.00 30.39 -20.40
C GLY A 193 -1.84 29.22 -19.43
N GLU A 194 -0.74 29.10 -18.70
CA GLU A 194 -0.59 28.14 -17.60
C GLU A 194 -1.24 28.67 -16.31
N ILE A 195 -1.64 27.74 -15.42
CA ILE A 195 -2.02 28.11 -14.05
C ILE A 195 -0.82 28.68 -13.30
N SER A 196 -1.03 29.78 -12.58
CA SER A 196 0.02 30.49 -11.84
C SER A 196 -0.49 31.08 -10.54
N TRP A 197 0.48 31.39 -9.67
CA TRP A 197 0.31 32.14 -8.44
C TRP A 197 1.32 33.26 -8.38
N THR A 198 0.91 34.38 -7.78
CA THR A 198 1.78 35.53 -7.53
C THR A 198 2.83 35.18 -6.47
N SER A 199 4.10 35.42 -6.77
CA SER A 199 5.22 35.22 -5.85
C SER A 199 6.19 36.42 -5.89
N PRO A 200 7.17 36.50 -4.96
CA PRO A 200 8.24 37.50 -5.02
C PRO A 200 9.05 37.49 -6.32
N TRP A 201 9.02 36.38 -7.08
CA TRP A 201 9.75 36.19 -8.34
C TRP A 201 8.86 36.37 -9.57
N GLY A 202 7.60 36.78 -9.39
CA GLY A 202 6.61 36.91 -10.45
C GLY A 202 5.58 35.77 -10.44
N GLU A 203 4.80 35.69 -11.52
CA GLU A 203 3.81 34.63 -11.71
C GLU A 203 4.49 33.28 -12.01
N GLY A 204 4.12 32.25 -11.26
CA GLY A 204 4.70 30.92 -11.45
C GLY A 204 3.98 29.83 -10.69
N ARG A 205 4.65 28.69 -10.57
CA ARG A 205 4.15 27.48 -9.90
C ARG A 205 5.27 26.73 -9.21
N PRO A 206 4.98 25.92 -8.19
CA PRO A 206 6.00 25.12 -7.52
C PRO A 206 6.67 24.11 -8.45
N GLY A 207 7.92 23.78 -8.15
CA GLY A 207 8.57 22.59 -8.66
C GLY A 207 8.12 21.35 -7.87
N TRP A 208 7.95 20.21 -8.53
CA TRP A 208 7.36 18.99 -7.96
C TRP A 208 7.87 18.60 -6.55
N HIS A 209 9.17 18.78 -6.27
CA HIS A 209 9.78 18.31 -5.03
C HIS A 209 9.42 19.17 -3.79
N ILE A 210 9.26 20.49 -3.96
CA ILE A 210 9.11 21.41 -2.83
C ILE A 210 7.80 21.20 -2.06
N GLU A 211 6.79 20.68 -2.77
CA GLU A 211 5.46 20.42 -2.26
C GLU A 211 5.49 19.49 -1.05
N CYS A 212 6.16 18.34 -1.18
CA CYS A 212 6.23 17.32 -0.15
C CYS A 212 7.05 17.79 1.06
N SER A 213 8.19 18.45 0.84
CA SER A 213 8.99 19.07 1.91
C SER A 213 8.16 20.00 2.79
N VAL A 214 7.38 20.90 2.17
CA VAL A 214 6.56 21.88 2.87
C VAL A 214 5.40 21.22 3.60
N MET A 215 4.63 20.36 2.92
CA MET A 215 3.45 19.72 3.50
C MET A 215 3.83 18.76 4.64
N ALA A 216 4.92 18.00 4.49
CA ALA A 216 5.40 17.07 5.51
C ALA A 216 5.85 17.83 6.77
N THR A 217 6.74 18.82 6.62
CA THR A 217 7.25 19.60 7.77
C THR A 217 6.14 20.36 8.48
N LYS A 218 5.22 21.01 7.74
CA LYS A 218 4.05 21.72 8.30
C LYS A 218 3.13 20.84 9.13
N LEU A 219 2.93 19.58 8.72
CA LEU A 219 1.95 18.70 9.35
C LEU A 219 2.52 17.76 10.40
N LEU A 220 3.79 17.39 10.28
CA LEU A 220 4.41 16.34 11.08
C LEU A 220 5.64 16.82 11.87
N GLY A 221 6.14 18.02 11.61
CA GLY A 221 7.30 18.61 12.25
C GLY A 221 8.58 18.50 11.41
N ASP A 222 9.65 19.14 11.87
CA ASP A 222 10.93 19.25 11.15
C ASP A 222 11.65 17.91 10.99
N THR A 223 11.39 16.95 11.88
CA THR A 223 11.88 15.56 11.80
C THR A 223 10.71 14.59 11.90
N LEU A 224 10.62 13.70 10.92
CA LEU A 224 9.63 12.63 10.83
C LEU A 224 10.17 11.31 11.40
N ASP A 225 9.29 10.44 11.86
CA ASP A 225 9.66 9.04 12.09
C ASP A 225 9.94 8.36 10.75
N ILE A 226 8.97 8.36 9.84
CA ILE A 226 9.03 7.61 8.59
C ILE A 226 8.67 8.51 7.41
N HIS A 227 9.50 8.48 6.38
CA HIS A 227 9.18 8.98 5.04
C HIS A 227 9.19 7.83 4.04
N ALA A 228 8.16 7.71 3.20
CA ALA A 228 8.01 6.55 2.33
C ALA A 228 7.44 6.84 0.94
N GLY A 229 7.67 5.93 0.00
CA GLY A 229 7.13 6.00 -1.36
C GLY A 229 7.58 4.86 -2.27
N GLY A 230 7.32 4.97 -3.57
CA GLY A 230 7.84 4.04 -4.57
C GLY A 230 9.36 4.11 -4.70
N HIS A 231 10.00 3.01 -5.09
CA HIS A 231 11.46 2.99 -5.30
C HIS A 231 11.95 4.04 -6.31
N ASP A 232 11.14 4.38 -7.32
CA ASP A 232 11.40 5.46 -8.27
C ASP A 232 11.42 6.86 -7.64
N LEU A 233 10.85 7.03 -6.44
CA LEU A 233 10.91 8.30 -5.72
C LEU A 233 12.22 8.48 -4.94
N THR A 234 12.99 7.42 -4.70
CA THR A 234 14.31 7.51 -4.03
C THR A 234 15.17 8.59 -4.67
N PHE A 235 15.20 8.62 -6.01
CA PHE A 235 15.86 9.66 -6.78
C PHE A 235 15.05 10.02 -8.04
N PRO A 236 14.89 11.32 -8.37
CA PRO A 236 15.44 12.47 -7.63
C PRO A 236 14.53 12.96 -6.49
N HIS A 237 13.31 12.44 -6.35
CA HIS A 237 12.27 13.10 -5.57
C HIS A 237 12.61 13.23 -4.07
N HIS A 238 12.77 12.12 -3.37
CA HIS A 238 13.09 12.11 -1.94
C HIS A 238 14.48 12.66 -1.63
N GLU A 239 15.47 12.48 -2.51
CA GLU A 239 16.79 13.11 -2.38
C GLU A 239 16.68 14.65 -2.37
N ASN A 240 15.84 15.21 -3.26
CA ASN A 240 15.55 16.64 -3.30
C ASN A 240 14.82 17.10 -2.05
N GLU A 241 13.87 16.30 -1.54
CA GLU A 241 13.14 16.64 -0.32
C GLU A 241 14.04 16.69 0.92
N ILE A 242 14.98 15.76 1.05
CA ILE A 242 16.02 15.82 2.09
C ILE A 242 16.79 17.13 1.96
N ALA A 243 17.30 17.44 0.77
CA ALA A 243 18.11 18.62 0.55
C ALA A 243 17.35 19.91 0.92
N GLN A 244 16.11 20.05 0.44
CA GLN A 244 15.24 21.17 0.73
C GLN A 244 14.94 21.28 2.23
N SER A 245 14.51 20.18 2.86
CA SER A 245 14.03 20.16 4.24
C SER A 245 15.16 20.33 5.25
N GLU A 246 16.30 19.67 5.06
CA GLU A 246 17.44 19.82 5.97
C GLU A 246 18.12 21.20 5.81
N ALA A 247 18.16 21.77 4.60
CA ALA A 247 18.65 23.14 4.40
C ALA A 247 17.71 24.20 5.01
N HIS A 248 16.40 23.96 4.94
CA HIS A 248 15.39 24.86 5.52
C HIS A 248 15.32 24.76 7.04
N THR A 249 15.38 23.57 7.62
CA THR A 249 15.16 23.38 9.07
C THR A 249 16.48 23.31 9.87
N GLY A 250 17.56 22.85 9.25
CA GLY A 250 18.81 22.49 9.95
C GLY A 250 18.72 21.19 10.74
N HIS A 251 17.62 20.43 10.60
CA HIS A 251 17.37 19.16 11.29
C HIS A 251 17.37 18.01 10.28
N THR A 252 17.55 16.78 10.77
CA THR A 252 17.34 15.58 9.96
C THR A 252 15.89 15.50 9.54
N PHE A 253 15.61 15.30 8.24
CA PHE A 253 14.23 15.33 7.75
C PHE A 253 13.40 14.12 8.19
N ALA A 254 13.93 12.90 8.06
CA ALA A 254 13.26 11.68 8.49
C ALA A 254 14.25 10.65 9.02
N ASN A 255 13.89 9.93 10.09
CA ASN A 255 14.74 8.89 10.68
C ASN A 255 14.78 7.62 9.83
N TYR A 256 13.64 7.21 9.26
CA TYR A 256 13.52 5.98 8.47
C TYR A 256 12.94 6.26 7.08
N TRP A 257 13.65 5.83 6.04
CA TRP A 257 13.22 5.90 4.65
C TRP A 257 12.77 4.54 4.13
N MET A 258 11.50 4.40 3.77
CA MET A 258 10.93 3.13 3.30
C MET A 258 10.50 3.22 1.83
N HIS A 259 11.02 2.32 0.99
CA HIS A 259 10.68 2.30 -0.45
C HIS A 259 10.12 0.96 -0.90
N ASN A 260 8.95 0.95 -1.53
CA ASN A 260 8.37 -0.28 -2.08
C ASN A 260 8.94 -0.63 -3.46
N GLY A 261 9.05 -1.92 -3.74
CA GLY A 261 9.48 -2.45 -5.04
C GLY A 261 8.47 -2.19 -6.15
N PHE A 262 8.93 -2.28 -7.40
CA PHE A 262 8.12 -2.09 -8.59
C PHE A 262 7.13 -3.23 -8.84
N VAL A 263 6.07 -2.93 -9.59
CA VAL A 263 5.26 -3.96 -10.25
C VAL A 263 5.84 -4.24 -11.63
N THR A 264 6.11 -5.51 -11.92
CA THR A 264 6.57 -6.00 -13.23
C THR A 264 5.44 -6.72 -13.96
N MET A 265 5.50 -6.78 -15.28
CA MET A 265 4.49 -7.34 -16.18
C MET A 265 5.07 -8.50 -16.99
N GLY A 266 4.25 -9.54 -17.18
CA GLY A 266 4.57 -10.66 -18.06
C GLY A 266 5.65 -11.60 -17.52
N ASP A 267 6.04 -12.57 -18.35
CA ASP A 267 7.00 -13.62 -17.97
C ASP A 267 8.45 -13.12 -17.94
N ASP A 268 8.73 -12.03 -18.66
CA ASP A 268 10.05 -11.40 -18.82
C ASP A 268 10.34 -10.31 -17.76
N ASP A 269 9.48 -10.14 -16.76
CA ASP A 269 9.60 -9.11 -15.70
C ASP A 269 9.77 -7.67 -16.21
N GLU A 270 9.12 -7.33 -17.32
CA GLU A 270 9.19 -5.96 -17.85
C GLU A 270 8.55 -4.96 -16.88
N LYS A 271 9.23 -3.84 -16.61
CA LYS A 271 8.68 -2.78 -15.76
C LYS A 271 7.42 -2.21 -16.40
N MET A 272 6.37 -2.03 -15.60
CA MET A 272 5.17 -1.33 -16.03
C MET A 272 5.45 0.15 -16.30
N SER A 273 5.07 0.68 -17.46
CA SER A 273 5.11 2.12 -17.74
C SER A 273 4.07 2.56 -18.76
N LYS A 274 3.62 3.82 -18.64
CA LYS A 274 2.72 4.43 -19.63
C LYS A 274 3.35 4.49 -21.02
N SER A 275 4.66 4.71 -21.11
CA SER A 275 5.42 4.76 -22.37
C SER A 275 5.48 3.43 -23.12
N LEU A 276 5.42 2.30 -22.40
CA LEU A 276 5.41 0.96 -23.01
C LEU A 276 3.98 0.47 -23.34
N GLY A 277 2.95 1.23 -22.95
CA GLY A 277 1.54 0.85 -23.18
C GLY A 277 1.09 -0.41 -22.41
N ASN A 278 1.92 -0.93 -21.50
CA ASN A 278 1.71 -2.18 -20.78
C ASN A 278 1.17 -1.99 -19.35
N PHE A 279 0.54 -0.85 -19.05
CA PHE A 279 0.05 -0.55 -17.71
C PHE A 279 -1.42 -0.95 -17.52
N VAL A 280 -1.72 -1.47 -16.34
CA VAL A 280 -3.07 -1.90 -15.94
C VAL A 280 -3.60 -0.90 -14.92
N LEU A 281 -4.76 -0.30 -15.20
CA LEU A 281 -5.45 0.56 -14.25
C LEU A 281 -5.99 -0.27 -13.09
N ALA A 282 -5.83 0.21 -11.87
CA ALA A 282 -6.41 -0.44 -10.70
C ALA A 282 -7.94 -0.44 -10.82
N HIS A 283 -8.51 0.69 -11.25
CA HIS A 283 -9.92 0.88 -11.54
C HIS A 283 -10.52 -0.22 -12.44
N ASP A 284 -9.85 -0.55 -13.55
CA ASP A 284 -10.34 -1.57 -14.48
C ASP A 284 -10.19 -2.99 -13.92
N LEU A 285 -9.12 -3.22 -13.14
CA LEU A 285 -8.83 -4.52 -12.56
C LEU A 285 -9.84 -4.91 -11.47
N ILE A 286 -10.19 -3.98 -10.58
CA ILE A 286 -11.14 -4.23 -9.48
C ILE A 286 -12.58 -4.43 -9.95
N GLN A 287 -12.88 -4.09 -11.21
CA GLN A 287 -14.16 -4.42 -11.85
C GLN A 287 -14.19 -5.86 -12.38
N GLN A 288 -13.03 -6.46 -12.65
CA GLN A 288 -12.89 -7.80 -13.24
C GLN A 288 -12.53 -8.85 -12.20
N VAL A 289 -11.84 -8.45 -11.14
CA VAL A 289 -11.34 -9.32 -10.07
C VAL A 289 -11.86 -8.78 -8.74
N ASP A 290 -12.28 -9.68 -7.83
CA ASP A 290 -12.67 -9.31 -6.47
C ASP A 290 -11.61 -8.37 -5.86
N PRO A 291 -11.98 -7.13 -5.46
CA PRO A 291 -11.04 -6.17 -4.90
C PRO A 291 -10.23 -6.71 -3.71
N GLN A 292 -10.80 -7.62 -2.91
CA GLN A 292 -10.11 -8.23 -1.79
C GLN A 292 -9.02 -9.22 -2.25
N VAL A 293 -9.19 -9.88 -3.41
CA VAL A 293 -8.13 -10.68 -4.05
C VAL A 293 -7.00 -9.76 -4.50
N VAL A 294 -7.31 -8.64 -5.16
CA VAL A 294 -6.29 -7.67 -5.59
C VAL A 294 -5.54 -7.12 -4.37
N ARG A 295 -6.25 -6.74 -3.29
CA ARG A 295 -5.65 -6.31 -2.03
C ARG A 295 -4.74 -7.38 -1.44
N PHE A 296 -5.18 -8.63 -1.37
CA PHE A 296 -4.41 -9.74 -0.82
C PHE A 296 -3.15 -10.03 -1.65
N PHE A 297 -3.29 -10.08 -2.98
CA PHE A 297 -2.17 -10.21 -3.92
C PHE A 297 -1.11 -9.12 -3.66
N LEU A 298 -1.53 -7.85 -3.66
CA LEU A 298 -0.67 -6.70 -3.42
C LEU A 298 -0.07 -6.66 -2.00
N ALA A 299 -0.66 -7.33 -1.01
CA ALA A 299 -0.12 -7.38 0.36
C ALA A 299 0.84 -8.55 0.59
N SER A 300 0.66 -9.64 -0.17
CA SER A 300 1.29 -10.93 0.11
C SER A 300 2.79 -10.97 -0.13
N ALA A 301 3.30 -10.18 -1.08
CA ALA A 301 4.73 -10.07 -1.35
C ALA A 301 5.37 -9.00 -0.46
N HIS A 302 6.61 -9.27 -0.03
CA HIS A 302 7.42 -8.32 0.75
C HIS A 302 7.46 -6.96 0.07
N TYR A 303 7.19 -5.88 0.79
CA TYR A 303 6.92 -4.57 0.17
C TYR A 303 8.06 -4.06 -0.73
N ARG A 304 9.32 -4.35 -0.34
CA ARG A 304 10.55 -4.00 -1.08
C ARG A 304 10.84 -4.86 -2.31
N SER A 305 10.24 -6.05 -2.42
CA SER A 305 10.48 -6.94 -3.55
C SER A 305 9.68 -6.49 -4.77
N PRO A 306 10.21 -6.70 -5.99
CA PRO A 306 9.42 -6.63 -7.21
C PRO A 306 8.19 -7.54 -7.10
N LEU A 307 7.05 -7.08 -7.59
CA LEU A 307 5.81 -7.84 -7.63
C LEU A 307 5.43 -8.11 -9.08
N ARG A 308 5.51 -9.38 -9.49
CA ARG A 308 5.13 -9.80 -10.84
C ARG A 308 3.61 -9.88 -10.96
N PHE A 309 3.03 -9.10 -11.87
CA PHE A 309 1.62 -9.14 -12.21
C PHE A 309 1.41 -9.96 -13.48
N ASN A 310 0.72 -11.09 -13.33
CA ASN A 310 0.22 -11.93 -14.40
C ASN A 310 -1.05 -12.65 -13.93
N GLU A 311 -1.76 -13.32 -14.85
CA GLU A 311 -3.02 -14.01 -14.53
C GLU A 311 -2.83 -15.15 -13.52
N GLU A 312 -1.74 -15.91 -13.64
CA GLU A 312 -1.40 -17.02 -12.74
C GLU A 312 -1.30 -16.56 -11.28
N ASN A 313 -0.58 -15.46 -11.01
CA ASN A 313 -0.42 -14.93 -9.66
C ASN A 313 -1.73 -14.39 -9.07
N ILE A 314 -2.64 -13.87 -9.90
CA ILE A 314 -3.98 -13.45 -9.45
C ILE A 314 -4.84 -14.68 -9.12
N GLN A 315 -4.78 -15.74 -9.93
CA GLN A 315 -5.47 -16.99 -9.65
C GLN A 315 -4.95 -17.66 -8.37
N ASP A 316 -3.64 -17.66 -8.15
CA ASP A 316 -3.03 -18.17 -6.92
C ASP A 316 -3.46 -17.34 -5.68
N ALA A 317 -3.46 -16.02 -5.79
CA ALA A 317 -3.97 -15.15 -4.73
C ALA A 317 -5.45 -15.43 -4.43
N THR A 318 -6.26 -15.64 -5.46
CA THR A 318 -7.70 -16.00 -5.34
C THR A 318 -7.87 -17.30 -4.56
N LYS A 319 -7.18 -18.36 -4.99
CA LYS A 319 -7.23 -19.67 -4.34
C LYS A 319 -6.79 -19.61 -2.89
N ASN A 320 -5.69 -18.91 -2.61
CA ASN A 320 -5.17 -18.76 -1.26
C ASN A 320 -6.14 -17.99 -0.35
N LEU A 321 -6.73 -16.89 -0.84
CA LEU A 321 -7.73 -16.14 -0.09
C LEU A 321 -8.99 -16.97 0.16
N ASN A 322 -9.46 -17.74 -0.83
CA ASN A 322 -10.62 -18.62 -0.69
C ASN A 322 -10.39 -19.73 0.35
N ASN A 323 -9.18 -20.27 0.44
CA ASN A 323 -8.84 -21.24 1.49
C ASN A 323 -8.92 -20.61 2.89
N LEU A 324 -8.41 -19.39 3.06
CA LEU A 324 -8.49 -18.65 4.33
C LEU A 324 -9.95 -18.37 4.72
N LYS A 325 -10.77 -17.90 3.76
CA LYS A 325 -12.21 -17.67 3.93
C LYS A 325 -12.95 -18.96 4.31
N THR A 326 -12.65 -20.08 3.63
CA THR A 326 -13.27 -21.39 3.91
C THR A 326 -12.93 -21.89 5.31
N ALA A 327 -11.68 -21.74 5.76
CA ALA A 327 -11.28 -22.13 7.12
C ALA A 327 -12.02 -21.32 8.19
N TYR A 328 -12.21 -20.01 7.95
CA TYR A 328 -13.00 -19.15 8.83
C TYR A 328 -14.48 -19.55 8.87
N ALA A 329 -15.10 -19.82 7.73
CA ALA A 329 -16.48 -20.29 7.65
C ALA A 329 -16.68 -21.63 8.38
N ASN A 330 -15.76 -22.58 8.22
CA ASN A 330 -15.80 -23.86 8.93
C ASN A 330 -15.66 -23.67 10.45
N LEU A 331 -14.79 -22.77 10.90
CA LEU A 331 -14.65 -22.41 12.31
C LEU A 331 -15.97 -21.85 12.87
N ASN A 332 -16.57 -20.89 12.16
CA ASN A 332 -17.85 -20.28 12.53
C ASN A 332 -18.98 -21.34 12.63
N TYR A 333 -19.08 -22.25 11.67
CA TYR A 333 -20.09 -23.30 11.67
C TYR A 333 -20.03 -24.18 12.94
N ARG A 334 -18.81 -24.45 13.44
CA ARG A 334 -18.58 -25.27 14.64
C ARG A 334 -19.03 -24.62 15.95
N PHE A 335 -19.40 -23.34 15.97
CA PHE A 335 -20.04 -22.76 17.16
C PHE A 335 -21.41 -23.39 17.45
N LYS A 336 -22.11 -23.94 16.43
CA LYS A 336 -23.43 -24.56 16.57
C LYS A 336 -23.42 -25.81 17.48
N ASP A 337 -22.31 -26.53 17.54
CA ASP A 337 -22.15 -27.79 18.29
C ASP A 337 -21.01 -27.77 19.33
N ALA A 338 -20.44 -26.59 19.58
CA ALA A 338 -19.37 -26.41 20.55
C ALA A 338 -19.82 -26.68 22.00
N LYS A 339 -18.91 -27.23 22.80
CA LYS A 339 -19.04 -27.37 24.25
C LYS A 339 -18.63 -26.07 24.93
N ASP A 340 -19.14 -25.82 26.13
CA ASP A 340 -18.73 -24.65 26.92
C ASP A 340 -17.23 -24.69 27.26
N SER A 341 -16.66 -25.87 27.47
CA SER A 341 -15.23 -26.10 27.71
C SER A 341 -14.84 -27.57 27.50
N LEU A 342 -13.53 -27.81 27.32
CA LEU A 342 -12.90 -29.13 27.28
C LEU A 342 -11.61 -29.14 28.13
N ASP A 343 -11.20 -30.31 28.60
CA ASP A 343 -10.03 -30.47 29.48
C ASP A 343 -8.70 -29.99 28.85
N ASN A 344 -8.61 -29.98 27.52
CA ASN A 344 -7.40 -29.61 26.76
C ASN A 344 -7.42 -28.17 26.21
N ASP A 345 -8.41 -27.35 26.56
CA ASP A 345 -8.53 -25.98 26.05
C ASP A 345 -7.28 -25.15 26.32
N ALA A 346 -6.74 -25.23 27.55
CA ALA A 346 -5.57 -24.47 27.96
C ALA A 346 -4.34 -24.73 27.08
N ASP A 347 -4.14 -25.98 26.64
CA ASP A 347 -3.01 -26.35 25.79
C ASP A 347 -3.16 -25.76 24.38
N ILE A 348 -4.38 -25.76 23.83
CA ILE A 348 -4.64 -25.22 22.50
C ILE A 348 -4.55 -23.68 22.50
N LEU A 349 -5.10 -23.02 23.54
CA LEU A 349 -4.98 -21.57 23.70
C LEU A 349 -3.51 -21.13 23.80
N ALA A 350 -2.66 -21.90 24.50
CA ALA A 350 -1.22 -21.64 24.53
C ALA A 350 -0.56 -21.81 23.16
N GLN A 351 -0.99 -22.78 22.35
CA GLN A 351 -0.51 -22.97 20.98
C GLN A 351 -0.91 -21.79 20.06
N ILE A 352 -2.15 -21.32 20.15
CA ILE A 352 -2.62 -20.14 19.41
C ILE A 352 -1.74 -18.93 19.75
N LYS A 353 -1.46 -18.70 21.04
CA LYS A 353 -0.59 -17.60 21.46
C LYS A 353 0.84 -17.73 20.95
N HIS A 354 1.37 -18.96 20.90
CA HIS A 354 2.68 -19.22 20.31
C HIS A 354 2.72 -18.88 18.81
N ILE A 355 1.66 -19.20 18.07
CA ILE A 355 1.53 -18.87 16.66
C ILE A 355 1.46 -17.35 16.45
N GLU A 356 0.69 -16.63 17.26
CA GLU A 356 0.62 -15.17 17.24
C GLU A 356 2.00 -14.54 17.48
N ASN A 357 2.75 -15.02 18.48
CA ASN A 357 4.11 -14.54 18.74
C ASN A 357 5.06 -14.80 17.56
N ALA A 358 4.95 -15.95 16.90
CA ALA A 358 5.74 -16.24 15.69
C ALA A 358 5.36 -15.34 14.51
N PHE A 359 4.10 -14.92 14.40
CA PHE A 359 3.68 -13.93 13.41
C PHE A 359 4.32 -12.58 13.71
N ILE A 360 4.30 -12.14 14.97
CA ILE A 360 4.96 -10.91 15.42
C ILE A 360 6.45 -10.97 15.12
N GLU A 361 7.12 -12.09 15.39
CA GLU A 361 8.55 -12.26 15.09
C GLU A 361 8.84 -12.13 13.58
N ALA A 362 8.02 -12.74 12.73
CA ALA A 362 8.15 -12.63 11.28
C ALA A 362 7.96 -11.19 10.80
N MET A 363 6.89 -10.52 11.26
CA MET A 363 6.58 -9.14 10.86
C MET A 363 7.51 -8.11 11.52
N ASP A 364 8.12 -8.42 12.66
CA ASP A 364 9.19 -7.62 13.27
C ASP A 364 10.45 -7.55 12.42
N ASP A 365 10.65 -8.50 11.51
CA ASP A 365 11.76 -8.50 10.57
C ASP A 365 11.41 -7.75 9.29
N ASP A 366 11.31 -6.42 9.35
CA ASP A 366 11.04 -5.55 8.19
C ASP A 366 9.66 -5.80 7.54
N ILE A 367 8.63 -6.08 8.36
CA ILE A 367 7.25 -6.28 7.92
C ILE A 367 7.20 -7.38 6.85
N ASN A 368 7.81 -8.52 7.18
CA ASN A 368 7.98 -9.65 6.26
C ASN A 368 6.66 -10.37 6.00
N THR A 369 5.85 -9.82 5.10
CA THR A 369 4.52 -10.32 4.76
C THR A 369 4.51 -11.78 4.26
N PRO A 370 5.48 -12.28 3.45
CA PRO A 370 5.53 -13.70 3.08
C PRO A 370 5.70 -14.63 4.28
N ASN A 371 6.60 -14.30 5.20
CA ASN A 371 6.82 -15.11 6.41
C ASN A 371 5.63 -14.99 7.36
N GLY A 372 5.04 -13.79 7.51
CA GLY A 372 3.81 -13.58 8.26
C GLY A 372 2.66 -14.44 7.71
N LEU A 373 2.45 -14.47 6.40
CA LEU A 373 1.42 -15.32 5.78
C LEU A 373 1.69 -16.81 5.96
N THR A 374 2.96 -17.23 5.95
CA THR A 374 3.32 -18.62 6.27
C THR A 374 2.83 -19.02 7.66
N VAL A 375 2.92 -18.10 8.63
CA VAL A 375 2.39 -18.31 9.98
C VAL A 375 0.86 -18.29 10.00
N VAL A 376 0.21 -17.42 9.23
CA VAL A 376 -1.26 -17.42 9.06
C VAL A 376 -1.76 -18.74 8.48
N TYR A 377 -1.07 -19.32 7.48
CA TYR A 377 -1.43 -20.62 6.92
C TYR A 377 -1.24 -21.77 7.91
N ARG A 378 -0.27 -21.66 8.83
CA ARG A 378 -0.14 -22.60 9.94
C ARG A 378 -1.33 -22.49 10.90
N LEU A 379 -1.73 -21.26 11.27
CA LEU A 379 -2.92 -21.03 12.07
C LEU A 379 -4.18 -21.62 11.41
N MET A 380 -4.36 -21.36 10.11
CA MET A 380 -5.44 -21.93 9.29
C MET A 380 -5.44 -23.47 9.31
N ARG A 381 -4.27 -24.11 9.25
CA ARG A 381 -4.15 -25.56 9.34
C ARG A 381 -4.61 -26.07 10.71
N ASP A 382 -4.15 -25.43 11.78
CA ASP A 382 -4.48 -25.84 13.15
C ASP A 382 -5.97 -25.62 13.45
N MET A 383 -6.56 -24.52 12.95
CA MET A 383 -8.01 -24.30 12.93
C MET A 383 -8.73 -25.47 12.25
N ASN A 384 -8.35 -25.83 11.02
CA ASN A 384 -8.98 -26.92 10.28
C ASN A 384 -8.83 -28.27 10.99
N VAL A 385 -7.71 -28.53 11.65
CA VAL A 385 -7.52 -29.76 12.44
C VAL A 385 -8.47 -29.75 13.65
N TYR A 386 -8.57 -28.64 14.36
CA TYR A 386 -9.43 -28.49 15.52
C TYR A 386 -10.92 -28.61 15.15
N THR A 387 -11.37 -27.92 14.10
CA THR A 387 -12.76 -27.97 13.62
C THR A 387 -13.16 -29.32 13.04
N ASN A 388 -12.22 -30.26 12.88
CA ASN A 388 -12.50 -31.64 12.47
C ASN A 388 -12.54 -32.63 13.63
N GLN A 389 -12.29 -32.16 14.86
CA GLN A 389 -12.42 -32.98 16.06
C GLN A 389 -13.89 -33.25 16.39
N LYS A 390 -14.13 -34.38 17.05
CA LYS A 390 -15.48 -34.80 17.47
C LYS A 390 -16.12 -33.77 18.40
N GLU A 391 -15.33 -33.20 19.31
CA GLU A 391 -15.76 -32.16 20.23
C GLU A 391 -14.81 -30.98 20.10
N VAL A 392 -15.37 -29.79 20.16
CA VAL A 392 -14.68 -28.49 20.16
C VAL A 392 -15.30 -27.64 21.26
N SER A 393 -14.61 -26.60 21.70
CA SER A 393 -15.05 -25.71 22.77
C SER A 393 -15.17 -24.28 22.29
N VAL A 394 -16.12 -23.55 22.87
CA VAL A 394 -16.36 -22.14 22.60
C VAL A 394 -15.09 -21.29 22.80
N PRO A 395 -14.36 -21.37 23.93
CA PRO A 395 -13.20 -20.52 24.16
C PRO A 395 -12.08 -20.68 23.13
N VAL A 396 -11.87 -21.90 22.62
CA VAL A 396 -10.84 -22.16 21.60
C VAL A 396 -11.28 -21.64 20.23
N LEU A 397 -12.55 -21.83 19.86
CA LEU A 397 -13.08 -21.27 18.61
C LEU A 397 -13.01 -19.74 18.61
N GLU A 398 -13.35 -19.09 19.72
CA GLU A 398 -13.23 -17.63 19.89
C GLU A 398 -11.78 -17.18 19.72
N ALA A 399 -10.82 -17.81 20.41
CA ALA A 399 -9.41 -17.46 20.31
C ALA A 399 -8.86 -17.63 18.88
N PHE A 400 -9.24 -18.68 18.17
CA PHE A 400 -8.90 -18.85 16.75
C PHE A 400 -9.52 -17.73 15.91
N LYS A 401 -10.81 -17.43 16.10
CA LYS A 401 -11.56 -16.43 15.34
C LYS A 401 -10.93 -15.04 15.49
N GLU A 402 -10.65 -14.64 16.74
CA GLU A 402 -10.05 -13.35 17.08
C GLU A 402 -8.64 -13.23 16.51
N THR A 403 -7.79 -14.22 16.75
CA THR A 403 -6.39 -14.21 16.29
C THR A 403 -6.34 -14.19 14.76
N PHE A 404 -7.07 -15.09 14.10
CA PHE A 404 -7.06 -15.21 12.64
C PHE A 404 -7.57 -13.94 11.96
N THR A 405 -8.66 -13.36 12.47
CA THR A 405 -9.21 -12.08 11.99
C THR A 405 -8.23 -10.94 12.20
N ALA A 406 -7.62 -10.83 13.38
CA ALA A 406 -6.66 -9.78 13.69
C ALA A 406 -5.45 -9.83 12.75
N LEU A 407 -4.90 -11.04 12.50
CA LEU A 407 -3.75 -11.21 11.61
C LEU A 407 -4.10 -10.88 10.15
N LEU A 408 -5.26 -11.32 9.65
CA LEU A 408 -5.68 -11.05 8.27
C LEU A 408 -6.06 -9.59 8.03
N THR A 409 -6.56 -8.90 9.05
CA THR A 409 -6.86 -7.46 8.98
C THR A 409 -5.63 -6.62 8.64
N ILE A 410 -4.43 -7.07 9.03
CA ILE A 410 -3.16 -6.39 8.69
C ILE A 410 -2.93 -6.39 7.18
N PHE A 411 -3.35 -7.45 6.48
CA PHE A 411 -3.28 -7.57 5.02
C PHE A 411 -4.46 -6.92 4.31
N GLY A 412 -5.32 -6.20 5.03
CA GLY A 412 -6.54 -5.59 4.49
C GLY A 412 -7.61 -6.60 4.08
N VAL A 413 -7.53 -7.85 4.58
CA VAL A 413 -8.54 -8.87 4.34
C VAL A 413 -9.60 -8.77 5.42
N THR A 414 -10.85 -8.59 4.99
CA THR A 414 -12.03 -8.61 5.87
C THR A 414 -12.72 -9.95 5.71
N LEU A 415 -12.92 -10.64 6.83
CA LEU A 415 -13.73 -11.85 6.89
C LEU A 415 -15.14 -11.45 7.34
N SER A 416 -16.17 -11.80 6.57
CA SER A 416 -17.56 -11.48 6.87
C SER A 416 -18.36 -12.72 7.20
N ASP A 417 -19.33 -12.57 8.10
CA ASP A 417 -20.31 -13.61 8.42
C ASP A 417 -21.40 -13.73 7.32
N GLU A 418 -21.47 -12.82 6.32
CA GLU A 418 -22.32 -13.01 5.12
C GLU A 418 -21.96 -14.27 4.32
N GLN A 419 -20.72 -14.74 4.45
CA GLN A 419 -20.33 -16.05 3.93
C GLN A 419 -21.01 -17.21 4.66
N GLU A 420 -21.52 -17.02 5.89
CA GLU A 420 -22.38 -18.01 6.58
C GLU A 420 -23.74 -18.15 5.89
N LEU A 421 -24.35 -17.07 5.39
CA LEU A 421 -25.64 -17.15 4.70
C LEU A 421 -25.53 -17.93 3.39
N LEU A 422 -24.48 -17.66 2.61
CA LEU A 422 -24.16 -18.45 1.43
C LEU A 422 -23.76 -19.89 1.80
N ALA A 423 -23.10 -20.09 2.94
CA ALA A 423 -22.78 -21.43 3.43
C ALA A 423 -24.01 -22.21 3.89
N ASP A 424 -25.03 -21.56 4.46
CA ASP A 424 -26.29 -22.19 4.86
C ASP A 424 -27.09 -22.63 3.62
N ASP A 425 -27.11 -21.85 2.53
CA ASP A 425 -27.72 -22.25 1.25
C ASP A 425 -26.98 -23.45 0.62
N ILE A 426 -25.64 -23.43 0.64
CA ILE A 426 -24.80 -24.53 0.19
C ILE A 426 -25.02 -25.76 1.09
N GLN A 427 -25.14 -25.57 2.40
CA GLN A 427 -25.39 -26.64 3.36
C GLN A 427 -26.77 -27.25 3.15
N ALA A 428 -27.80 -26.45 2.85
CA ALA A 428 -29.13 -26.94 2.50
C ALA A 428 -29.09 -27.83 1.25
N LEU A 429 -28.34 -27.43 0.22
CA LEU A 429 -28.10 -28.26 -0.97
C LEU A 429 -27.32 -29.54 -0.63
N ILE A 430 -26.32 -29.47 0.24
CA ILE A 430 -25.56 -30.66 0.69
C ILE A 430 -26.44 -31.61 1.50
N ASP A 431 -27.30 -31.10 2.37
CA ASP A 431 -28.23 -31.89 3.18
C ASP A 431 -29.29 -32.54 2.28
N GLU A 432 -29.83 -31.80 1.31
CA GLU A 432 -30.73 -32.33 0.28
C GLU A 432 -30.05 -33.43 -0.54
N ARG A 433 -28.80 -33.21 -0.98
CA ARG A 433 -27.99 -34.22 -1.66
C ARG A 433 -27.78 -35.46 -0.79
N ASN A 434 -27.46 -35.29 0.49
CA ASN A 434 -27.22 -36.39 1.41
C ASN A 434 -28.49 -37.21 1.66
N GLN A 435 -29.63 -36.54 1.79
CA GLN A 435 -30.94 -37.18 1.88
C GLN A 435 -31.26 -37.94 0.57
N ALA A 436 -31.02 -37.34 -0.59
CA ALA A 436 -31.20 -38.00 -1.88
C ALA A 436 -30.35 -39.27 -2.01
N ARG A 437 -29.10 -39.27 -1.51
CA ARG A 437 -28.25 -40.47 -1.45
C ARG A 437 -28.79 -41.52 -0.49
N ALA A 438 -29.29 -41.12 0.68
CA ALA A 438 -29.91 -42.02 1.65
C ALA A 438 -31.16 -42.71 1.05
N ASP A 439 -31.95 -41.95 0.27
CA ASP A 439 -33.14 -42.42 -0.45
C ASP A 439 -32.81 -43.16 -1.76
N LYS A 440 -31.52 -43.34 -2.09
CA LYS A 440 -31.01 -43.96 -3.32
C LYS A 440 -31.43 -43.24 -4.61
N ASN A 441 -31.77 -41.96 -4.54
CA ASN A 441 -31.98 -41.08 -5.68
C ASN A 441 -30.65 -40.48 -6.15
N PHE A 442 -29.82 -41.31 -6.82
CA PHE A 442 -28.49 -40.91 -7.25
C PHE A 442 -28.49 -39.83 -8.34
N ALA A 443 -29.52 -39.78 -9.19
CA ALA A 443 -29.64 -38.77 -10.24
C ALA A 443 -29.77 -37.36 -9.64
N HIS A 444 -30.65 -37.19 -8.66
CA HIS A 444 -30.83 -35.90 -7.96
C HIS A 444 -29.58 -35.50 -7.16
N ALA A 445 -28.90 -36.48 -6.54
CA ALA A 445 -27.65 -36.21 -5.83
C ALA A 445 -26.50 -35.76 -6.75
N ASP A 446 -26.46 -36.27 -7.99
CA ASP A 446 -25.49 -35.85 -9.01
C ASP A 446 -25.87 -34.46 -9.58
N GLU A 447 -27.15 -34.18 -9.81
CA GLU A 447 -27.63 -32.85 -10.24
C GLU A 447 -27.21 -31.75 -9.25
N ILE A 448 -27.42 -31.96 -7.94
CA ILE A 448 -27.00 -31.01 -6.91
C ILE A 448 -25.48 -30.86 -6.86
N ARG A 449 -24.72 -31.97 -7.01
CA ARG A 449 -23.25 -31.90 -7.06
C ARG A 449 -22.77 -31.05 -8.25
N ASP A 450 -23.40 -31.23 -9.40
CA ASP A 450 -23.00 -30.53 -10.61
C ASP A 450 -23.44 -29.05 -10.57
N GLN A 451 -24.58 -28.73 -9.95
CA GLN A 451 -24.98 -27.36 -9.62
C GLN A 451 -23.94 -26.69 -8.73
N LEU A 452 -23.61 -27.32 -7.59
CA LEU A 452 -22.61 -26.80 -6.67
C LEU A 452 -21.26 -26.63 -7.37
N LYS A 453 -20.86 -27.57 -8.21
CA LYS A 453 -19.63 -27.45 -9.01
C LYS A 453 -19.65 -26.28 -10.00
N ALA A 454 -20.80 -25.99 -10.62
CA ALA A 454 -20.96 -24.83 -11.50
C ALA A 454 -20.89 -23.49 -10.74
N GLU A 455 -21.32 -23.48 -9.47
CA GLU A 455 -21.14 -22.37 -8.53
C GLU A 455 -19.71 -22.31 -7.94
N GLY A 456 -18.81 -23.15 -8.47
CA GLY A 456 -17.42 -23.23 -8.03
C GLY A 456 -17.28 -23.92 -6.69
N ILE A 457 -18.14 -24.86 -6.31
CA ILE A 457 -18.09 -25.58 -5.04
C ILE A 457 -17.82 -27.06 -5.30
N ILE A 458 -16.73 -27.56 -4.72
CA ILE A 458 -16.31 -28.96 -4.84
C ILE A 458 -16.64 -29.67 -3.53
N LEU A 459 -17.44 -30.73 -3.64
CA LEU A 459 -17.79 -31.60 -2.52
C LEU A 459 -16.74 -32.70 -2.28
N ASP A 460 -16.46 -32.98 -1.01
CA ASP A 460 -15.58 -34.06 -0.55
C ASP A 460 -16.31 -34.92 0.49
N ASP A 461 -16.59 -36.18 0.15
CA ASP A 461 -17.33 -37.10 1.01
C ASP A 461 -16.37 -37.85 1.93
N THR A 462 -16.47 -37.62 3.24
CA THR A 462 -15.64 -38.27 4.25
C THR A 462 -16.46 -39.19 5.16
N ALA A 463 -15.80 -40.04 5.94
CA ALA A 463 -16.46 -40.89 6.96
C ALA A 463 -17.19 -40.07 8.06
N GLN A 464 -16.94 -38.77 8.15
CA GLN A 464 -17.54 -37.85 9.12
C GLN A 464 -18.65 -36.98 8.51
N GLY A 465 -18.93 -37.12 7.21
CA GLY A 465 -19.90 -36.31 6.47
C GLY A 465 -19.32 -35.70 5.18
N THR A 466 -20.19 -35.06 4.41
CA THR A 466 -19.82 -34.29 3.20
C THR A 466 -19.28 -32.92 3.59
N ARG A 467 -18.08 -32.60 3.10
CA ARG A 467 -17.46 -31.28 3.20
C ARG A 467 -17.47 -30.61 1.84
N TRP A 468 -17.22 -29.31 1.80
CA TRP A 468 -17.12 -28.56 0.56
C TRP A 468 -16.00 -27.53 0.60
N LYS A 469 -15.52 -27.14 -0.58
CA LYS A 469 -14.55 -26.05 -0.77
C LYS A 469 -14.92 -25.26 -2.03
N ARG A 470 -14.62 -23.96 -2.08
CA ARG A 470 -14.69 -23.20 -3.34
C ARG A 470 -13.48 -23.53 -4.24
N ALA A 471 -13.74 -23.69 -5.54
CA ALA A 471 -12.79 -24.02 -6.60
C ALA A 471 -11.90 -22.82 -6.94
#